data_AF-A0A7S1TLF6-F1
#
_entry.id   AF-A0A7S1TLF6-F1
#
_cell.length_a   1.000
_cell.length_b   1.000
_cell.length_c   1.000
_cell.angle_alpha   90.00
_cell.angle_beta   90.00
_cell.angle_gamma   90.00
#
_symmetry.space_group_name_H-M   'P 1'
#
loop_
_entity.id
_entity.type
_entity.pdbx_description
1 polymer ?
#
loop_
_entity_poly.entity_id
_entity_poly.type
_entity_poly.pdbx_seq_one_letter_code
_entity_poly.pdbx_strand_id
1 'polypeptide(L)'
;VREAAASSMISHDEHFEVLLEDASQVSANLVLLATGAVPHGWVESGTDLRTVCGGFIAVRETLQAVDHDNVIASGDCATIVDERVLNGSESGAGDQLRPYPPRAGVYAIREAPIVGRNLTALMRKFLLSRCSCGAANTMDERSALRLTAFEQYQPQSDFLQLLSLANGAAIGTKFGLAFRGRWVWHLKCHLDYTWVRPLQLEDPADSGDGDKNGGTSAAKSKREQSDPSVAPAEGAALLLTADRESKDFSSQLRVLSHMQADVAFREALLASLFSPTRPRELQNPPITT
;
A
#
# COMPACT_ATOMS: atom_id res chain seq x y z
N VAL A 1 2.04 32.37 17.94
CA VAL A 1 1.97 31.74 16.60
C VAL A 1 1.01 32.59 15.80
N ARG A 2 1.43 33.19 14.68
CA ARG A 2 0.47 33.84 13.78
C ARG A 2 -0.29 32.72 13.08
N GLU A 3 -1.60 32.65 13.29
CA GLU A 3 -2.49 31.77 12.56
C GLU A 3 -3.00 32.54 11.34
N ALA A 4 -2.26 32.51 10.25
CA ALA A 4 -2.72 33.00 8.96
C ALA A 4 -2.16 32.06 7.88
N ALA A 5 -3.02 31.59 6.99
CA ALA A 5 -2.61 30.68 5.93
C ALA A 5 -1.71 31.40 4.92
N ALA A 6 -0.72 30.69 4.39
CA ALA A 6 0.12 31.20 3.33
C ALA A 6 -0.66 31.18 2.01
N SER A 7 -0.76 32.33 1.36
CA SER A 7 -1.43 32.51 0.06
C SER A 7 -0.47 32.30 -1.10
N SER A 8 0.74 32.84 -1.01
CA SER A 8 1.80 32.65 -2.01
C SER A 8 3.18 32.81 -1.41
N MET A 9 4.21 32.37 -2.14
CA MET A 9 5.60 32.49 -1.73
C MET A 9 6.46 32.91 -2.93
N ILE A 10 7.31 33.91 -2.70
CA ILE A 10 8.31 34.37 -3.66
C ILE A 10 9.68 33.92 -3.15
N SER A 11 10.46 33.28 -4.02
CA SER A 11 11.84 32.92 -3.73
C SER A 11 12.77 34.03 -4.18
N HIS A 12 13.62 34.50 -3.29
CA HIS A 12 14.77 35.37 -3.59
C HIS A 12 16.06 34.57 -3.40
N ASP A 13 17.21 35.14 -3.79
CA ASP A 13 18.51 34.46 -3.73
C ASP A 13 18.92 34.05 -2.29
N GLU A 14 18.51 34.82 -1.27
CA GLU A 14 18.94 34.61 0.13
C GLU A 14 17.78 34.41 1.15
N HIS A 15 16.53 34.58 0.71
CA HIS A 15 15.36 34.45 1.57
C HIS A 15 14.08 34.19 0.76
N PHE A 16 13.02 33.85 1.47
CA PHE A 16 11.66 33.72 0.96
C PHE A 16 10.80 34.85 1.51
N GLU A 17 9.94 35.40 0.67
CA GLU A 17 8.83 36.24 1.10
C GLU A 17 7.53 35.43 1.02
N VAL A 18 6.89 35.20 2.16
CA VAL A 18 5.62 34.49 2.24
C VAL A 18 4.50 35.51 2.42
N LEU A 19 3.59 35.58 1.45
CA LEU A 19 2.38 36.38 1.54
C LEU A 19 1.29 35.56 2.23
N LEU A 20 0.73 36.10 3.31
CA LEU A 20 -0.37 35.49 4.04
C LEU A 20 -1.72 36.00 3.51
N GLU A 21 -2.80 35.28 3.78
CA GLU A 21 -4.15 35.63 3.32
C GLU A 21 -4.64 37.00 3.82
N ASP A 22 -4.14 37.46 4.97
CA ASP A 22 -4.41 38.81 5.51
C ASP A 22 -3.60 39.92 4.82
N ALA A 23 -2.96 39.59 3.69
CA ALA A 23 -2.04 40.41 2.92
C ALA A 23 -0.76 40.82 3.66
N SER A 24 -0.50 40.30 4.87
CA SER A 24 0.77 40.51 5.54
C SER A 24 1.87 39.66 4.92
N GLN A 25 3.11 40.14 5.01
CA GLN A 25 4.29 39.46 4.49
C GLN A 25 5.20 39.00 5.62
N VAL A 26 5.78 37.82 5.44
CA VAL A 26 6.78 37.24 6.35
C VAL A 26 8.03 36.89 5.55
N SER A 27 9.15 37.53 5.91
CA SER A 27 10.47 37.14 5.40
C SER A 27 10.99 35.94 6.19
N ALA A 28 11.50 34.92 5.50
CA ALA A 28 12.03 33.71 6.11
C ALA A 28 13.27 33.21 5.34
N ASN A 29 14.32 32.80 6.05
CA ASN A 29 15.48 32.16 5.42
C ASN A 29 15.26 30.67 5.12
N LEU A 30 14.25 30.05 5.74
CA LEU A 30 13.85 28.67 5.50
C LEU A 30 12.32 28.57 5.58
N VAL A 31 11.71 27.97 4.56
CA VAL A 31 10.29 27.65 4.55
C VAL A 31 10.11 26.14 4.43
N LEU A 32 9.34 25.55 5.33
CA LEU A 32 8.96 24.15 5.30
C LEU A 32 7.47 24.07 4.96
N LEU A 33 7.13 23.52 3.79
CA LEU A 33 5.74 23.37 3.35
C LEU A 33 5.20 22.00 3.80
N ALA A 34 4.11 22.03 4.56
CA ALA A 34 3.39 20.85 5.03
C ALA A 34 1.89 20.98 4.71
N THR A 35 1.58 21.25 3.44
CA THR A 35 0.24 21.65 2.94
C THR A 35 -0.66 20.48 2.55
N GLY A 36 -0.33 19.25 2.96
CA GLY A 36 -1.08 18.04 2.64
C GLY A 36 -0.61 17.32 1.37
N ALA A 37 -1.29 16.22 1.05
CA ALA A 37 -0.93 15.36 -0.08
C ALA A 37 -1.43 15.93 -1.41
N VAL A 38 -0.62 15.77 -2.46
CA VAL A 38 -0.88 16.25 -3.83
C VAL A 38 -0.95 15.05 -4.77
N PRO A 39 -1.86 15.04 -5.76
CA PRO A 39 -1.95 13.94 -6.71
C PRO A 39 -0.73 13.86 -7.63
N HIS A 40 -0.51 12.68 -8.20
CA HIS A 40 0.57 12.47 -9.16
C HIS A 40 0.20 13.01 -10.54
N GLY A 41 0.86 14.08 -10.99
CA GLY A 41 0.50 14.78 -12.24
C GLY A 41 0.55 13.93 -13.53
N TRP A 42 1.26 12.79 -13.53
CA TRP A 42 1.30 11.88 -14.68
C TRP A 42 -0.01 11.10 -14.87
N VAL A 43 -0.85 10.98 -13.83
CA VAL A 43 -2.11 10.22 -13.92
C VAL A 43 -3.07 10.94 -14.86
N GLU A 44 -3.31 12.22 -14.63
CA GLU A 44 -4.25 13.02 -15.44
C GLU A 44 -3.70 13.31 -16.84
N SER A 45 -2.38 13.51 -16.98
CA SER A 45 -1.75 13.84 -18.28
C SER A 45 -1.39 12.62 -19.12
N GLY A 46 -1.21 11.45 -18.51
CA GLY A 46 -0.64 10.27 -19.15
C GLY A 46 -1.55 9.04 -19.18
N THR A 47 -2.76 9.12 -18.62
CA THR A 47 -3.72 8.01 -18.61
C THR A 47 -5.13 8.48 -18.94
N ASP A 48 -6.01 7.53 -19.25
CA ASP A 48 -7.44 7.73 -19.40
C ASP A 48 -8.22 7.45 -18.10
N LEU A 49 -7.53 7.25 -16.97
CA LEU A 49 -8.16 7.00 -15.68
C LEU A 49 -8.91 8.25 -15.24
N ARG A 50 -10.20 8.09 -14.90
CA ARG A 50 -10.99 9.18 -14.31
C ARG A 50 -10.37 9.64 -13.00
N THR A 51 -10.16 10.96 -12.89
CA THR A 51 -9.65 11.61 -11.69
C THR A 51 -10.69 12.49 -11.02
N VAL A 52 -10.53 12.72 -9.72
CA VAL A 52 -11.32 13.62 -8.89
C VAL A 52 -10.41 14.44 -7.97
N CYS A 53 -10.96 15.47 -7.33
CA CYS A 53 -10.24 16.30 -6.34
C CYS A 53 -8.89 16.84 -6.85
N GLY A 54 -8.82 17.21 -8.14
CA GLY A 54 -7.62 17.80 -8.74
C GLY A 54 -6.53 16.81 -9.14
N GLY A 55 -6.84 15.51 -9.32
CA GLY A 55 -5.92 14.55 -9.97
C GLY A 55 -5.81 13.17 -9.32
N PHE A 56 -6.63 12.85 -8.31
CA PHE A 56 -6.62 11.53 -7.66
C PHE A 56 -7.50 10.54 -8.40
N ILE A 57 -7.10 9.27 -8.46
CA ILE A 57 -7.84 8.23 -9.21
C ILE A 57 -9.20 7.98 -8.55
N ALA A 58 -10.28 8.11 -9.31
CA ALA A 58 -11.61 7.80 -8.84
C ALA A 58 -11.82 6.28 -8.79
N VAL A 59 -12.14 5.75 -7.61
CA VAL A 59 -12.35 4.30 -7.41
C VAL A 59 -13.70 3.99 -6.78
N ARG A 60 -14.22 2.80 -7.04
CA ARG A 60 -15.38 2.21 -6.35
C ARG A 60 -15.02 1.82 -4.92
N GLU A 61 -16.01 1.43 -4.12
CA GLU A 61 -15.78 0.79 -2.81
C GLU A 61 -14.96 -0.50 -2.93
N THR A 62 -14.93 -1.14 -4.10
CA THR A 62 -14.06 -2.30 -4.38
C THR A 62 -12.61 -1.90 -4.71
N LEU A 63 -12.26 -0.62 -4.65
CA LEU A 63 -10.97 -0.03 -5.01
C LEU A 63 -10.62 -0.15 -6.51
N GLN A 64 -11.56 -0.60 -7.34
CA GLN A 64 -11.40 -0.60 -8.80
C GLN A 64 -11.64 0.80 -9.36
N ALA A 65 -10.86 1.20 -10.36
CA ALA A 65 -11.07 2.46 -11.06
C ALA A 65 -12.44 2.48 -11.76
N VAL A 66 -13.15 3.60 -11.73
CA VAL A 66 -14.57 3.66 -12.14
C VAL A 66 -14.79 3.27 -13.62
N ASP A 67 -13.85 3.55 -14.51
CA ASP A 67 -14.00 3.23 -15.95
C ASP A 67 -13.15 2.02 -16.39
N HIS A 68 -12.40 1.42 -15.47
CA HIS A 68 -11.44 0.35 -15.79
C HIS A 68 -11.52 -0.76 -14.74
N ASP A 69 -12.37 -1.75 -14.99
CA ASP A 69 -12.58 -2.88 -14.08
C ASP A 69 -11.32 -3.68 -13.78
N ASN A 70 -10.34 -3.65 -14.68
CA ASN A 70 -9.06 -4.35 -14.55
C ASN A 70 -7.97 -3.52 -13.85
N VAL A 71 -8.28 -2.30 -13.38
CA VAL A 71 -7.36 -1.43 -12.67
C VAL A 71 -7.84 -1.26 -11.23
N ILE A 72 -6.92 -1.47 -10.27
CA ILE A 72 -7.14 -1.22 -8.85
C ILE A 72 -6.19 -0.11 -8.40
N ALA A 73 -6.68 0.85 -7.63
CA ALA A 73 -5.87 1.89 -7.01
C ALA A 73 -6.23 2.03 -5.52
N SER A 74 -5.22 2.27 -4.68
CA SER A 74 -5.36 2.31 -3.22
C SER A 74 -4.36 3.29 -2.59
N GLY A 75 -4.62 3.66 -1.34
CA GLY A 75 -3.83 4.60 -0.56
C GLY A 75 -3.97 6.03 -1.07
N ASP A 76 -2.89 6.80 -0.93
CA ASP A 76 -2.92 8.24 -1.14
C ASP A 76 -3.16 8.66 -2.60
N CYS A 77 -3.09 7.74 -3.58
CA CYS A 77 -3.36 8.06 -4.98
C CYS A 77 -4.83 7.96 -5.38
N ALA A 78 -5.69 7.35 -4.54
CA ALA A 78 -7.07 7.01 -4.89
C ALA A 78 -8.09 7.77 -4.02
N THR A 79 -9.31 7.88 -4.53
CA THR A 79 -10.46 8.42 -3.80
C THR A 79 -11.69 7.59 -4.11
N ILE A 80 -12.31 7.02 -3.08
CA ILE A 80 -13.57 6.30 -3.22
C ILE A 80 -14.68 7.31 -3.51
N VAL A 81 -15.41 7.05 -4.59
CA VAL A 81 -16.50 7.89 -5.07
C VAL A 81 -17.82 7.13 -5.04
N ASP A 82 -18.91 7.85 -4.86
CA ASP A 82 -20.24 7.33 -5.16
C ASP A 82 -20.51 7.55 -6.65
N GLU A 83 -20.65 6.48 -7.41
CA GLU A 83 -20.90 6.56 -8.86
C GLU A 83 -22.18 7.33 -9.20
N ARG A 84 -23.17 7.33 -8.31
CA ARG A 84 -24.40 8.12 -8.49
C ARG A 84 -24.12 9.62 -8.49
N VAL A 85 -23.08 10.04 -7.77
CA VAL A 85 -22.64 11.44 -7.67
C VAL A 85 -21.75 11.82 -8.87
N LEU A 86 -20.96 10.88 -9.39
CA LEU A 86 -20.11 11.13 -10.57
C LEU A 86 -20.90 11.40 -11.85
N ASN A 87 -21.98 10.64 -12.08
CA ASN A 87 -22.73 10.71 -13.35
C ASN A 87 -23.80 11.83 -13.36
N GLY A 88 -23.97 12.56 -12.25
CA GLY A 88 -25.04 13.55 -12.07
C GLY A 88 -24.58 15.02 -12.00
N SER A 89 -23.28 15.31 -12.11
CA SER A 89 -22.76 16.68 -12.02
C SER A 89 -21.96 17.07 -13.26
N GLU A 90 -22.57 17.85 -14.14
CA GLU A 90 -21.89 18.58 -15.23
C GLU A 90 -21.05 19.76 -14.71
N SER A 91 -20.89 19.91 -13.39
CA SER A 91 -20.13 21.01 -12.80
C SER A 91 -19.47 20.58 -11.51
N GLY A 92 -18.22 20.10 -11.62
CA GLY A 92 -17.26 20.05 -10.51
C GLY A 92 -17.80 19.41 -9.23
N ALA A 93 -17.81 18.08 -9.17
CA ALA A 93 -18.10 17.30 -7.97
C ALA A 93 -17.03 17.45 -6.85
N GLY A 94 -16.43 18.63 -6.68
CA GLY A 94 -15.38 18.85 -5.68
C GLY A 94 -15.90 18.78 -4.24
N ASP A 95 -17.18 19.09 -4.02
CA ASP A 95 -17.73 19.33 -2.67
C ASP A 95 -18.87 18.36 -2.27
N GLN A 96 -19.33 17.50 -3.18
CA GLN A 96 -20.42 16.53 -2.94
C GLN A 96 -19.98 15.07 -2.93
N LEU A 97 -18.67 14.80 -3.11
CA LEU A 97 -18.14 13.46 -2.84
C LEU A 97 -18.29 13.16 -1.34
N ARG A 98 -18.67 11.92 -0.99
CA ARG A 98 -18.54 11.45 0.39
C ARG A 98 -17.15 11.85 0.90
N PRO A 99 -17.00 12.46 2.08
CA PRO A 99 -15.70 12.88 2.57
C PRO A 99 -14.80 11.64 2.60
N TYR A 100 -13.86 11.56 1.66
CA TYR A 100 -12.84 10.53 1.72
C TYR A 100 -12.03 10.82 2.98
N PRO A 101 -11.67 9.79 3.77
CA PRO A 101 -10.87 10.03 4.95
C PRO A 101 -9.58 10.79 4.58
N PRO A 102 -9.00 11.53 5.53
CA PRO A 102 -7.74 12.21 5.29
C PRO A 102 -6.70 11.22 4.76
N ARG A 103 -5.91 11.64 3.78
CA ARG A 103 -4.85 10.81 3.18
C ARG A 103 -3.82 10.48 4.25
N ALA A 104 -3.85 9.24 4.70
CA ALA A 104 -3.05 8.74 5.80
C ALA A 104 -2.75 7.26 5.59
N GLY A 105 -1.51 6.86 5.89
CA GLY A 105 -1.03 5.50 5.66
C GLY A 105 -1.85 4.40 6.35
N VAL A 106 -2.60 4.71 7.42
CA VAL A 106 -3.50 3.74 8.07
C VAL A 106 -4.59 3.23 7.13
N TYR A 107 -5.09 4.05 6.22
CA TYR A 107 -6.09 3.66 5.24
C TYR A 107 -5.47 2.75 4.17
N ALA A 108 -4.28 3.09 3.68
CA ALA A 108 -3.53 2.25 2.74
C ALA A 108 -3.27 0.83 3.32
N ILE A 109 -2.86 0.74 4.59
CA ILE A 109 -2.65 -0.55 5.27
C ILE A 109 -3.95 -1.38 5.33
N ARG A 110 -5.09 -0.72 5.54
CA ARG A 110 -6.40 -1.38 5.63
C ARG A 110 -6.98 -1.75 4.29
N GLU A 111 -6.64 -1.01 3.26
CA GLU A 111 -6.99 -1.29 1.88
C GLU A 111 -6.21 -2.48 1.33
N ALA A 112 -4.97 -2.71 1.78
CA ALA A 112 -4.10 -3.80 1.32
C ALA A 112 -4.78 -5.19 1.25
N PRO A 113 -5.45 -5.70 2.31
CA PRO A 113 -6.15 -6.99 2.22
C PRO A 113 -7.31 -6.99 1.21
N ILE A 114 -7.98 -5.84 1.02
CA ILE A 114 -9.07 -5.70 0.05
C ILE A 114 -8.51 -5.74 -1.38
N VAL A 115 -7.42 -5.01 -1.63
CA VAL A 115 -6.68 -5.05 -2.91
C VAL A 115 -6.27 -6.49 -3.23
N GLY A 116 -5.68 -7.21 -2.28
CA GLY A 116 -5.24 -8.60 -2.50
C GLY A 116 -6.40 -9.54 -2.88
N ARG A 117 -7.54 -9.43 -2.19
CA ARG A 117 -8.74 -10.23 -2.49
C ARG A 117 -9.36 -9.86 -3.83
N ASN A 118 -9.48 -8.58 -4.13
CA ASN A 118 -10.09 -8.11 -5.36
C ASN A 118 -9.21 -8.38 -6.59
N LEU A 119 -7.88 -8.26 -6.44
CA LEU A 119 -6.94 -8.68 -7.48
C LEU A 119 -7.05 -10.19 -7.74
N THR A 120 -7.13 -11.00 -6.69
CA THR A 120 -7.33 -12.46 -6.82
C THR A 120 -8.64 -12.78 -7.54
N ALA A 121 -9.73 -12.09 -7.19
CA ALA A 121 -11.02 -12.23 -7.84
C ALA A 121 -10.96 -11.82 -9.33
N LEU A 122 -10.26 -10.73 -9.67
CA LEU A 122 -10.02 -10.31 -11.05
C LEU A 122 -9.26 -11.38 -11.84
N MET A 123 -8.18 -11.92 -11.28
CA MET A 123 -7.38 -12.97 -11.93
C MET A 123 -8.20 -14.24 -12.17
N ARG A 124 -9.01 -14.65 -11.19
CA ARG A 124 -9.91 -15.81 -11.34
C ARG A 124 -10.94 -15.57 -12.44
N LYS A 125 -11.56 -14.39 -12.48
CA LYS A 125 -12.52 -14.01 -13.53
C LYS A 125 -11.85 -14.05 -14.91
N PHE A 126 -10.64 -13.51 -15.02
CA PHE A 126 -9.86 -13.55 -16.26
C PHE A 126 -9.53 -14.98 -16.70
N LEU A 127 -9.04 -15.83 -15.80
CA LEU A 127 -8.70 -17.23 -16.11
C LEU A 127 -9.93 -18.03 -16.52
N LEU A 128 -11.04 -17.93 -15.77
CA LEU A 128 -12.30 -18.61 -16.08
C LEU A 128 -12.85 -18.19 -17.46
N SER A 129 -12.71 -16.91 -17.83
CA SER A 129 -13.13 -16.43 -19.16
C SER A 129 -12.33 -17.01 -20.33
N ARG A 130 -11.12 -17.54 -20.06
CA ARG A 130 -10.22 -18.13 -21.07
C ARG A 130 -10.19 -19.66 -21.05
N CYS A 131 -10.83 -20.29 -20.06
CA CYS A 131 -10.96 -21.73 -20.02
C CYS A 131 -11.93 -22.21 -21.11
N SER A 132 -11.40 -22.56 -22.27
CA SER A 132 -12.16 -23.26 -23.34
C SER A 132 -12.44 -24.73 -23.01
N CYS A 133 -11.93 -25.24 -21.88
CA CYS A 133 -12.13 -26.61 -21.47
C CYS A 133 -13.47 -26.76 -20.72
N GLY A 134 -14.21 -27.84 -21.01
CA GLY A 134 -15.50 -28.15 -20.39
C GLY A 134 -15.50 -28.31 -18.86
N ALA A 135 -14.36 -28.12 -18.18
CA ALA A 135 -14.28 -28.01 -16.73
C ALA A 135 -14.97 -26.74 -16.20
N ALA A 136 -14.96 -25.64 -16.97
CA ALA A 136 -15.76 -24.46 -16.64
C ALA A 136 -17.28 -24.76 -16.62
N ASN A 137 -17.72 -25.78 -17.37
CA ASN A 137 -19.11 -26.24 -17.41
C ASN A 137 -19.48 -27.15 -16.22
N THR A 138 -18.51 -27.59 -15.42
CA THR A 138 -18.76 -28.40 -14.21
C THR A 138 -18.83 -27.59 -12.93
N MET A 139 -18.39 -26.34 -12.96
CA MET A 139 -18.43 -25.47 -11.80
C MET A 139 -19.80 -24.81 -11.72
N ASP A 140 -20.51 -25.01 -10.62
CA ASP A 140 -21.82 -24.39 -10.42
C ASP A 140 -21.66 -22.87 -10.31
N GLU A 141 -22.66 -22.15 -10.81
CA GLU A 141 -22.66 -20.69 -10.91
C GLU A 141 -22.40 -20.02 -9.56
N ARG A 142 -22.86 -20.62 -8.45
CA ARG A 142 -22.63 -20.09 -7.10
C ARG A 142 -21.17 -20.18 -6.68
N SER A 143 -20.46 -21.27 -6.99
CA SER A 143 -19.04 -21.40 -6.71
C SER A 143 -18.20 -20.44 -7.55
N ALA A 144 -18.55 -20.28 -8.83
CA ALA A 144 -17.93 -19.29 -9.70
C ALA A 144 -18.12 -17.87 -9.15
N LEU A 145 -19.36 -17.50 -8.81
CA LEU A 145 -19.69 -16.20 -8.24
C LEU A 145 -18.93 -15.94 -6.93
N ARG A 146 -18.84 -16.93 -6.04
CA ARG A 146 -18.12 -16.82 -4.76
C ARG A 146 -16.62 -16.62 -4.96
N LEU A 147 -16.03 -17.26 -5.96
CA LEU A 147 -14.60 -17.18 -6.24
C LEU A 147 -14.21 -15.87 -6.93
N THR A 148 -15.14 -15.22 -7.62
CA THR A 148 -14.94 -13.95 -8.35
C THR A 148 -15.63 -12.74 -7.69
N ALA A 149 -16.21 -12.90 -6.51
CA ALA A 149 -16.86 -11.81 -5.80
C ALA A 149 -15.84 -10.78 -5.31
N PHE A 150 -16.13 -9.50 -5.54
CA PHE A 150 -15.35 -8.40 -4.97
C PHE A 150 -15.80 -8.07 -3.56
N GLU A 151 -14.83 -7.72 -2.72
CA GLU A 151 -15.05 -7.20 -1.39
C GLU A 151 -15.05 -5.66 -1.43
N GLN A 152 -16.01 -5.06 -0.71
CA GLN A 152 -16.09 -3.62 -0.55
C GLN A 152 -15.25 -3.17 0.65
N TYR A 153 -14.53 -2.08 0.48
CA TYR A 153 -13.82 -1.38 1.54
C TYR A 153 -14.69 -0.25 2.09
N GLN A 154 -14.86 -0.27 3.42
CA GLN A 154 -15.46 0.84 4.15
C GLN A 154 -14.39 1.46 5.05
N PRO A 155 -14.00 2.72 4.80
CA PRO A 155 -13.03 3.39 5.64
C PRO A 155 -13.53 3.56 7.07
N GLN A 156 -12.63 3.41 8.03
CA GLN A 156 -12.94 3.76 9.43
C GLN A 156 -13.11 5.27 9.61
N SER A 157 -13.94 5.66 10.56
CA SER A 157 -14.21 7.07 10.88
C SER A 157 -13.10 7.75 11.67
N ASP A 158 -12.26 7.01 12.39
CA ASP A 158 -11.24 7.57 13.28
C ASP A 158 -10.01 6.66 13.39
N PHE A 159 -8.85 7.24 13.73
CA PHE A 159 -7.60 6.52 13.92
C PHE A 159 -6.69 7.20 14.93
N LEU A 160 -5.76 6.41 15.49
CA LEU A 160 -4.75 6.94 16.40
C LEU A 160 -3.77 7.84 15.65
N GLN A 161 -3.75 9.13 16.00
CA GLN A 161 -2.75 10.08 15.52
C GLN A 161 -1.74 10.35 16.63
N LEU A 162 -0.47 10.43 16.27
CA LEU A 162 0.64 10.65 17.19
C LEU A 162 1.63 11.62 16.54
N LEU A 163 1.77 12.81 17.13
CA LEU A 163 2.64 13.87 16.67
C LEU A 163 3.77 14.11 17.68
N SER A 164 5.00 13.87 17.24
CA SER A 164 6.20 14.12 18.05
C SER A 164 6.43 15.61 18.27
N LEU A 165 6.83 15.96 19.49
CA LEU A 165 7.30 17.29 19.88
C LEU A 165 8.82 17.29 19.95
N ALA A 166 9.44 18.44 19.68
CA ALA A 166 10.89 18.59 19.64
C ALA A 166 11.60 18.35 21.00
N ASN A 167 10.87 18.25 22.11
CA ASN A 167 11.40 18.05 23.46
C ASN A 167 11.34 16.59 23.96
N GLY A 168 11.09 15.63 23.06
CA GLY A 168 10.96 14.21 23.42
C GLY A 168 9.65 13.84 24.10
N ALA A 169 8.62 14.67 23.94
CA ALA A 169 7.22 14.31 24.22
C ALA A 169 6.46 14.16 22.90
N ALA A 170 5.23 13.65 22.95
CA ALA A 170 4.32 13.65 21.82
C ALA A 170 2.91 14.05 22.26
N ILE A 171 2.09 14.48 21.31
CA ILE A 171 0.65 14.64 21.45
C ILE A 171 0.01 13.49 20.67
N GLY A 172 -1.09 12.94 21.17
CA GLY A 172 -1.89 12.02 20.41
C GLY A 172 -3.38 12.21 20.60
N THR A 173 -4.14 11.76 19.62
CA THR A 173 -5.59 11.83 19.59
C THR A 173 -6.18 10.48 19.17
N LYS A 174 -7.27 10.08 19.83
CA LYS A 174 -8.08 8.91 19.47
C LYS A 174 -9.45 9.00 20.15
N PHE A 175 -10.52 8.71 19.43
CA PHE A 175 -11.92 8.72 19.90
C PHE A 175 -12.32 10.03 20.58
N GLY A 176 -11.87 11.16 20.02
CA GLY A 176 -12.11 12.49 20.59
C GLY A 176 -11.32 12.80 21.87
N LEU A 177 -10.48 11.88 22.35
CA LEU A 177 -9.58 12.11 23.48
C LEU A 177 -8.24 12.61 22.99
N ALA A 178 -7.62 13.53 23.75
CA ALA A 178 -6.28 14.02 23.51
C ALA A 178 -5.37 13.71 24.71
N PHE A 179 -4.15 13.28 24.43
CA PHE A 179 -3.14 12.96 25.44
C PHE A 179 -1.80 13.55 25.05
N ARG A 180 -0.99 13.88 26.05
CA ARG A 180 0.35 14.46 25.87
C ARG A 180 1.32 13.89 26.90
N GLY A 181 2.56 13.64 26.48
CA GLY A 181 3.63 13.29 27.39
C GLY A 181 4.77 12.53 26.72
N ARG A 182 5.80 12.22 27.52
CA ARG A 182 6.92 11.37 27.08
C ARG A 182 6.48 9.93 26.82
N TRP A 183 5.53 9.42 27.59
CA TRP A 183 4.96 8.08 27.36
C TRP A 183 4.27 7.97 25.99
N VAL A 184 3.66 9.06 25.49
CA VAL A 184 3.05 9.12 24.15
C VAL A 184 4.11 9.00 23.06
N TRP A 185 5.26 9.63 23.28
CA TRP A 185 6.41 9.53 22.39
C TRP A 185 6.96 8.10 22.37
N HIS A 186 7.11 7.46 23.53
CA HIS A 186 7.50 6.04 23.60
C HIS A 186 6.51 5.12 22.88
N LEU A 187 5.21 5.38 22.99
CA LEU A 187 4.19 4.66 22.22
C LEU A 187 4.40 4.86 20.70
N LYS A 188 4.62 6.10 20.25
CA LYS A 188 4.91 6.41 18.84
C LYS A 188 6.12 5.64 18.34
N CYS A 189 7.25 5.72 19.06
CA CYS A 189 8.46 5.00 18.71
C CYS A 189 8.26 3.48 18.68
N HIS A 190 7.51 2.92 19.63
CA HIS A 190 7.20 1.50 19.64
C HIS A 190 6.36 1.07 18.45
N LEU A 191 5.32 1.84 18.08
CA LEU A 191 4.48 1.56 16.93
C LEU A 191 5.27 1.68 15.61
N ASP A 192 6.06 2.75 15.46
CA ASP A 192 6.90 2.96 14.29
C ASP A 192 7.91 1.84 14.12
N TYR A 193 8.62 1.48 15.20
CA TYR A 193 9.61 0.40 15.16
C TYR A 193 8.96 -0.94 14.84
N THR A 194 7.84 -1.27 15.48
CA THR A 194 7.11 -2.51 15.22
C THR A 194 6.62 -2.60 13.77
N TRP A 195 6.24 -1.47 13.17
CA TRP A 195 5.77 -1.43 11.79
C TRP A 195 6.91 -1.53 10.77
N VAL A 196 8.03 -0.84 11.00
CA VAL A 196 9.18 -0.84 10.07
C VAL A 196 10.01 -2.12 10.19
N ARG A 197 10.11 -2.73 11.38
CA ARG A 197 10.98 -3.89 11.63
C ARG A 197 10.77 -5.05 10.64
N PRO A 198 9.54 -5.49 10.30
CA PRO A 198 9.34 -6.56 9.31
C PRO A 198 9.69 -6.17 7.87
N LEU A 199 9.76 -4.86 7.58
CA LEU A 199 10.09 -4.32 6.25
C LEU A 199 11.60 -4.11 6.08
N GLN A 200 12.37 -4.20 7.17
CA GLN A 200 13.82 -4.27 7.10
C GLN A 200 14.18 -5.64 6.55
N LEU A 201 14.38 -5.70 5.23
CA LEU A 201 15.10 -6.80 4.62
C LEU A 201 16.48 -6.81 5.30
N GLU A 202 16.78 -7.86 6.06
CA GLU A 202 18.13 -8.07 6.58
C GLU A 202 19.07 -8.01 5.38
N ASP A 203 19.99 -7.04 5.38
CA ASP A 203 21.17 -7.12 4.53
C ASP A 203 21.85 -8.44 4.89
N PRO A 204 22.15 -9.34 3.93
CA PRO A 204 22.81 -10.61 4.20
C PRO A 204 24.23 -10.51 4.82
N ALA A 205 24.65 -9.31 5.22
CA ALA A 205 25.99 -9.02 5.71
C ALA A 205 26.10 -8.92 7.25
N ASP A 206 25.00 -8.96 8.02
CA ASP A 206 25.06 -8.68 9.47
C ASP A 206 24.67 -9.86 10.39
N SER A 207 24.90 -11.10 9.92
CA SER A 207 25.15 -12.22 10.83
C SER A 207 26.66 -12.35 11.08
N GLY A 208 27.26 -11.30 11.64
CA GLY A 208 28.65 -11.24 12.06
C GLY A 208 28.73 -11.18 13.58
N ASP A 209 29.07 -12.32 14.19
CA ASP A 209 29.57 -12.39 15.56
C ASP A 209 30.64 -11.31 15.79
N GLY A 210 30.58 -10.68 16.96
CA GLY A 210 31.29 -9.43 17.19
C GLY A 210 32.79 -9.53 16.98
N ASP A 211 33.36 -8.66 16.14
CA ASP A 211 34.76 -8.30 16.27
C ASP A 211 35.00 -6.82 15.98
N LYS A 212 35.81 -6.22 16.86
CA LYS A 212 36.20 -4.82 16.85
C LYS A 212 37.37 -4.67 15.89
N ASN A 213 37.26 -3.84 14.85
CA ASN A 213 38.29 -2.86 14.48
C ASN A 213 37.87 -2.05 13.25
N GLY A 214 38.16 -0.75 13.31
CA GLY A 214 37.83 0.22 12.27
C GLY A 214 38.71 0.14 11.02
N GLY A 215 38.25 0.82 9.96
CA GLY A 215 39.09 1.16 8.79
C GLY A 215 38.34 1.16 7.46
N THR A 216 38.04 2.37 6.97
CA THR A 216 38.02 2.82 5.56
C THR A 216 37.30 2.03 4.45
N SER A 217 36.27 2.69 3.91
CA SER A 217 35.84 2.83 2.50
C SER A 217 36.37 1.85 1.44
N ALA A 218 35.44 1.15 0.77
CA ALA A 218 35.37 1.11 -0.69
C ALA A 218 34.00 0.55 -1.14
N ALA A 219 33.21 1.38 -1.82
CA ALA A 219 32.03 0.95 -2.56
C ALA A 219 32.42 -0.12 -3.60
N LYS A 220 31.82 -1.31 -3.49
CA LYS A 220 31.81 -2.29 -4.58
C LYS A 220 30.41 -2.86 -4.70
N SER A 221 29.71 -2.44 -5.76
CA SER A 221 28.48 -3.08 -6.23
C SER A 221 28.78 -4.55 -6.52
N LYS A 222 28.18 -5.46 -5.77
CA LYS A 222 28.25 -6.88 -6.06
C LYS A 222 26.82 -7.41 -6.10
N ARG A 223 26.43 -7.82 -7.30
CA ARG A 223 25.11 -8.34 -7.68
C ARG A 223 24.54 -9.28 -6.62
N GLU A 224 23.27 -9.01 -6.28
CA GLU A 224 22.36 -9.86 -5.52
C GLU A 224 22.53 -11.32 -5.96
N GLN A 225 23.03 -12.14 -5.05
CA GLN A 225 23.24 -13.56 -5.28
C GLN A 225 22.12 -14.31 -4.55
N SER A 226 21.24 -14.90 -5.36
CA SER A 226 20.12 -15.76 -4.98
C SER A 226 20.53 -16.84 -3.97
N ASP A 227 19.78 -17.03 -2.89
CA ASP A 227 19.92 -18.18 -2.00
C ASP A 227 19.29 -19.41 -2.67
N PRO A 228 20.09 -20.46 -3.02
CA PRO A 228 19.61 -21.64 -3.74
C PRO A 228 18.87 -22.66 -2.85
N SER A 229 18.53 -22.34 -1.60
CA SER A 229 18.06 -23.34 -0.63
C SER A 229 16.58 -23.75 -0.75
N VAL A 230 15.71 -22.94 -1.38
CA VAL A 230 14.27 -23.27 -1.48
C VAL A 230 13.96 -23.99 -2.79
N ALA A 231 13.46 -25.23 -2.70
CA ALA A 231 13.06 -25.98 -3.89
C ALA A 231 11.82 -25.35 -4.56
N PRO A 232 11.65 -25.41 -5.90
CA PRO A 232 10.50 -24.80 -6.59
C PRO A 232 9.13 -25.24 -6.06
N ALA A 233 8.98 -26.50 -5.66
CA ALA A 233 7.72 -27.02 -5.09
C ALA A 233 7.44 -26.49 -3.68
N GLU A 234 8.48 -26.26 -2.89
CA GLU A 234 8.38 -25.67 -1.55
C GLU A 234 8.07 -24.17 -1.65
N GLY A 235 8.73 -23.46 -2.56
CA GLY A 235 8.41 -22.08 -2.90
C GLY A 235 6.96 -21.92 -3.37
N ALA A 236 6.48 -22.85 -4.20
CA ALA A 236 5.08 -22.90 -4.62
C ALA A 236 4.12 -23.08 -3.42
N ALA A 237 4.42 -24.00 -2.50
CA ALA A 237 3.62 -24.19 -1.29
C ALA A 237 3.61 -22.94 -0.40
N LEU A 238 4.77 -22.31 -0.18
CA LEU A 238 4.90 -21.07 0.59
C LEU A 238 4.09 -19.91 0.01
N LEU A 239 4.04 -19.77 -1.33
CA LEU A 239 3.22 -18.75 -1.98
C LEU A 239 1.71 -19.06 -1.90
N LEU A 240 1.32 -20.33 -1.69
CA LEU A 240 -0.07 -20.74 -1.55
C LEU A 240 -0.58 -20.68 -0.10
N THR A 241 0.31 -20.70 0.90
CA THR A 241 -0.03 -20.48 2.31
C THR A 241 -0.26 -19.00 2.58
N ALA A 242 -1.27 -18.41 1.93
CA ALA A 242 -1.74 -17.07 2.22
C ALA A 242 -2.84 -17.13 3.29
N ASP A 243 -2.52 -17.67 4.45
CA ASP A 243 -3.41 -17.57 5.61
C ASP A 243 -3.17 -16.26 6.36
N ARG A 244 -4.22 -15.74 6.98
CA ARG A 244 -4.39 -14.32 7.40
C ARG A 244 -3.37 -13.80 8.43
N GLU A 245 -2.51 -14.65 8.96
CA GLU A 245 -1.52 -14.36 10.00
C GLU A 245 -0.11 -14.62 9.46
N SER A 246 0.39 -13.76 8.56
CA SER A 246 1.66 -13.98 7.87
C SER A 246 2.86 -13.90 8.83
N LYS A 247 3.25 -15.04 9.41
CA LYS A 247 4.58 -15.24 9.99
C LYS A 247 5.67 -15.42 8.92
N ASP A 248 5.26 -15.60 7.65
CA ASP A 248 6.15 -16.02 6.55
C ASP A 248 6.32 -14.99 5.42
N PHE A 249 5.97 -13.71 5.63
CA PHE A 249 6.09 -12.67 4.59
C PHE A 249 7.51 -12.58 4.00
N SER A 250 8.54 -12.58 4.85
CA SER A 250 9.93 -12.53 4.39
C SER A 250 10.31 -13.74 3.55
N SER A 251 9.79 -14.92 3.88
CA SER A 251 10.02 -16.16 3.12
C SER A 251 9.34 -16.10 1.76
N GLN A 252 8.08 -15.65 1.71
CA GLN A 252 7.34 -15.47 0.45
C GLN A 252 8.00 -14.42 -0.44
N LEU A 253 8.43 -13.29 0.13
CA LEU A 253 9.11 -12.24 -0.61
C LEU A 253 10.46 -12.72 -1.16
N ARG A 254 11.23 -13.52 -0.40
CA ARG A 254 12.45 -14.16 -0.91
C ARG A 254 12.17 -15.06 -2.11
N VAL A 255 11.10 -15.85 -2.07
CA VAL A 255 10.68 -16.69 -3.22
C VAL A 255 10.33 -15.82 -4.43
N LEU A 256 9.56 -14.74 -4.25
CA LEU A 256 9.21 -13.82 -5.33
C LEU A 256 10.45 -13.11 -5.91
N SER A 257 11.37 -12.63 -5.07
CA SER A 257 12.63 -12.04 -5.50
C SER A 257 13.48 -13.05 -6.28
N HIS A 258 13.51 -14.31 -5.86
CA HIS A 258 14.19 -15.37 -6.61
C HIS A 258 13.51 -15.64 -7.96
N MET A 259 12.17 -15.67 -8.02
CA MET A 259 11.44 -15.78 -9.31
C MET A 259 11.70 -14.59 -10.25
N GLN A 260 11.99 -13.41 -9.70
CA GLN A 260 12.35 -12.23 -10.50
C GLN A 260 13.77 -12.35 -11.04
N ALA A 261 14.72 -12.83 -10.23
CA ALA A 261 16.13 -12.95 -10.59
C ALA A 261 16.46 -14.17 -11.47
N ASP A 262 15.78 -15.30 -11.27
CA ASP A 262 16.01 -16.57 -11.96
C ASP A 262 14.75 -17.04 -12.71
N VAL A 263 14.83 -16.99 -14.04
CA VAL A 263 13.77 -17.41 -14.95
C VAL A 263 13.52 -18.92 -14.89
N ALA A 264 14.57 -19.74 -14.77
CA ALA A 264 14.44 -21.19 -14.73
C ALA A 264 13.78 -21.64 -13.43
N PHE A 265 14.16 -21.03 -12.30
CA PHE A 265 13.48 -21.22 -11.02
C PHE A 265 12.00 -20.83 -11.11
N ARG A 266 11.70 -19.65 -11.68
CA ARG A 266 10.33 -19.19 -11.89
C ARG A 266 9.51 -20.18 -12.72
N GLU A 267 10.03 -20.65 -13.84
CA GLU A 267 9.34 -21.60 -14.71
C GLU A 267 9.10 -22.95 -14.01
N ALA A 268 10.09 -23.48 -13.30
CA ALA A 268 9.96 -24.70 -12.51
C ALA A 268 8.93 -24.56 -11.38
N LEU A 269 8.90 -23.41 -10.70
CA LEU A 269 7.95 -23.12 -9.63
C LEU A 269 6.53 -23.00 -10.17
N LEU A 270 6.33 -22.24 -11.26
CA LEU A 270 5.02 -22.13 -11.92
C LEU A 270 4.52 -23.50 -12.41
N ALA A 271 5.40 -24.33 -12.98
CA ALA A 271 5.06 -25.69 -13.38
C ALA A 271 4.60 -26.54 -12.17
N SER A 272 5.20 -26.35 -11.00
CA SER A 272 4.77 -26.99 -9.76
C SER A 272 3.41 -26.48 -9.27
N LEU A 273 3.16 -25.17 -9.32
CA LEU A 273 1.88 -24.56 -8.92
C LEU A 273 0.69 -25.08 -9.74
N PHE A 274 0.89 -25.30 -11.04
CA PHE A 274 -0.15 -25.66 -12.00
C PHE A 274 -0.15 -27.15 -12.39
N SER A 275 0.62 -28.01 -11.71
CA SER A 275 0.63 -29.45 -12.00
C SER A 275 -0.69 -30.14 -11.61
N PRO A 276 -1.30 -30.95 -12.48
CA PRO A 276 -2.58 -31.61 -12.24
C PRO A 276 -2.52 -32.72 -11.17
N THR A 277 -1.34 -33.23 -10.82
CA THR A 277 -1.14 -34.21 -9.74
C THR A 277 -0.77 -33.50 -8.45
N ARG A 278 -1.73 -32.82 -7.83
CA ARG A 278 -1.53 -32.16 -6.54
C ARG A 278 -1.73 -33.18 -5.38
N PRO A 279 -0.80 -33.30 -4.42
CA PRO A 279 -1.02 -34.10 -3.21
C PRO A 279 -2.21 -33.55 -2.40
N ARG A 280 -3.08 -34.43 -1.90
CA ARG A 280 -4.31 -34.08 -1.15
C ARG A 280 -4.09 -33.21 0.09
N GLU A 281 -2.90 -33.26 0.68
CA GLU A 281 -2.55 -32.49 1.90
C GLU A 281 -2.48 -30.97 1.67
N LEU A 282 -2.29 -30.52 0.43
CA LEU A 282 -2.28 -29.09 0.04
C LEU A 282 -3.63 -28.61 -0.55
N GLN A 283 -4.66 -29.47 -0.55
CA GLN A 283 -5.99 -29.10 -1.07
C GLN A 283 -6.91 -28.49 0.00
N ASN A 284 -6.68 -28.79 1.28
CA ASN A 284 -7.47 -28.27 2.40
C ASN A 284 -6.53 -27.93 3.57
N PRO A 285 -6.11 -26.66 3.75
CA PRO A 285 -5.55 -26.26 5.03
C PRO A 285 -6.63 -26.45 6.10
N PRO A 286 -6.29 -26.95 7.30
CA PRO A 286 -7.27 -27.06 8.38
C PRO A 286 -7.85 -25.67 8.65
N ILE A 287 -9.18 -25.57 8.64
CA ILE A 287 -9.90 -24.42 9.17
C ILE A 287 -9.67 -24.46 10.68
N THR A 288 -8.61 -23.80 11.15
CA THR A 288 -8.41 -23.55 12.57
C THR A 288 -9.38 -22.45 12.99
N THR A 289 -10.34 -22.82 13.83
CA THR A 289 -11.33 -21.94 14.49
C THR A 289 -10.69 -20.90 15.39
#